data_AF-A0AAE4HS37-F1
#
_entry.id   AF-A0AAE4HS37-F1
#
_cell.length_a   1.000
_cell.length_b   1.000
_cell.length_c   1.000
_cell.angle_alpha   90.00
_cell.angle_beta   90.00
_cell.angle_gamma   90.00
#
_symmetry.space_group_name_H-M   'P 1'
#
loop_
_entity.id
_entity.type
_entity.pdbx_description
1 polymer ?
#
loop_
_entity_poly.entity_id
_entity_poly.type
_entity_poly.pdbx_seq_one_letter_code
_entity_poly.pdbx_strand_id
1 'polypeptide(L)'
;MINLEETLIPNISKRCKELRESYGLKMEQISDKSVISRIEKGTCPKSGNFITQTVLTDYVNMFDLSSEELIFGDSEELENTLYWLFDQLFSLILKKDLVTDANLYRNVDRVSVISQKAVLSMAEMFAEYNFQRYNFLKSGEVAMDTINKKMDTYLSVGGIFFNRERDFRSTPINEDTVIDFLDMEEKLWLMCKEKMIRSFKTNVISPLFEDFTYSTINSAVSLWITKSFYEDIVPSVVEKMKSNSIFKLGLLSKQLLQDFIIEDLPESFQKTVPIKTTRNAGAQIIIGRRSRKNKKKLSDNELKEQARLFEIAMDMIANNERPDTELLAEFEKYDILIEEIPQEEYIREENINSVIGRATSSKYNGRTKNHGPILETGSPIFEVPNNISDKIIDDLFTRWYEDTHFNNQTIPGYFTNNSQIGNTLQEYLNNNIQIIIESIIHTQNNLLLFLKEEDLLAFAK
;
A
#
# COMPACT_ATOMS: atom_id res chain seq x y z
N MET A 1 16.12 -22.00 14.01
CA MET A 1 17.53 -21.70 14.33
C MET A 1 18.36 -21.89 13.07
N ILE A 2 19.10 -20.87 12.68
CA ILE A 2 20.06 -20.94 11.56
C ILE A 2 21.25 -21.77 12.04
N ASN A 3 21.65 -22.78 11.25
CA ASN A 3 22.78 -23.65 11.57
C ASN A 3 23.81 -23.58 10.44
N LEU A 4 24.68 -22.58 10.50
CA LEU A 4 25.72 -22.37 9.48
C LEU A 4 26.77 -23.50 9.52
N GLU A 5 27.08 -24.04 10.70
CA GLU A 5 27.99 -25.19 10.84
C GLU A 5 27.50 -26.37 9.99
N GLU A 6 26.23 -26.74 10.10
CA GLU A 6 25.67 -27.85 9.32
C GLU A 6 25.70 -27.58 7.81
N THR A 7 25.38 -26.35 7.39
CA THR A 7 25.41 -25.94 5.98
C THR A 7 26.83 -25.94 5.40
N LEU A 8 27.86 -25.64 6.20
CA LEU A 8 29.25 -25.59 5.72
C LEU A 8 29.89 -26.98 5.55
N ILE A 9 29.44 -28.00 6.30
CA ILE A 9 30.06 -29.33 6.30
C ILE A 9 30.23 -29.91 4.88
N PRO A 10 29.19 -29.99 4.03
CA PRO A 10 29.32 -30.59 2.70
C PRO A 10 30.37 -29.88 1.82
N ASN A 11 30.41 -28.55 1.88
CA ASN A 11 31.33 -27.74 1.08
C ASN A 11 32.78 -27.94 1.56
N ILE A 12 33.01 -27.91 2.87
CA ILE A 12 34.34 -28.17 3.45
C ILE A 12 34.79 -29.61 3.13
N SER A 13 33.91 -30.60 3.29
CA SER A 13 34.20 -32.00 2.97
C SER A 13 34.64 -32.19 1.53
N LYS A 14 33.87 -31.63 0.59
CA LYS A 14 34.15 -31.68 -0.83
C LYS A 14 35.49 -31.02 -1.13
N ARG A 15 35.71 -29.79 -0.64
CA ARG A 15 36.93 -29.02 -0.84
C ARG A 15 38.16 -29.74 -0.31
N CYS A 16 38.14 -30.22 0.93
CA CYS A 16 39.23 -30.99 1.53
C CYS A 16 39.58 -32.24 0.72
N LYS A 17 38.56 -32.95 0.21
CA LYS A 17 38.75 -34.14 -0.63
C LYS A 17 39.36 -33.80 -1.98
N GLU A 18 38.81 -32.80 -2.67
CA GLU A 18 39.27 -32.35 -3.99
C GLU A 18 40.71 -31.82 -3.93
N LEU A 19 41.07 -31.06 -2.89
CA LEU A 19 42.45 -30.62 -2.65
C LEU A 19 43.39 -31.82 -2.47
N ARG A 20 43.02 -32.79 -1.63
CA ARG A 20 43.86 -33.99 -1.45
C ARG A 20 44.04 -34.76 -2.76
N GLU A 21 42.95 -35.00 -3.48
CA GLU A 21 42.96 -35.82 -4.71
C GLU A 21 43.68 -35.14 -5.86
N SER A 22 43.51 -33.83 -6.03
CA SER A 22 44.18 -33.05 -7.09
C SER A 22 45.71 -33.03 -6.93
N TYR A 23 46.22 -33.06 -5.70
CA TYR A 23 47.66 -33.17 -5.41
C TYR A 23 48.16 -34.61 -5.29
N GLY A 24 47.29 -35.62 -5.48
CA GLY A 24 47.67 -37.03 -5.41
C GLY A 24 48.13 -37.49 -4.03
N LEU A 25 47.70 -36.80 -2.96
CA LEU A 25 48.14 -37.06 -1.58
C LEU A 25 47.31 -38.18 -0.93
N LYS A 26 47.96 -38.98 -0.10
CA LYS A 26 47.29 -39.89 0.84
C LYS A 26 46.83 -39.13 2.07
N MET A 27 45.80 -39.63 2.75
CA MET A 27 45.20 -38.98 3.92
C MET A 27 46.23 -38.76 5.04
N GLU A 28 47.06 -39.76 5.31
CA GLU A 28 48.14 -39.72 6.31
C GLU A 28 49.26 -38.72 6.01
N GLN A 29 49.32 -38.18 4.78
CA GLN A 29 50.26 -37.13 4.42
C GLN A 29 49.76 -35.74 4.79
N ILE A 30 48.45 -35.59 5.04
CA ILE A 30 47.86 -34.33 5.50
C ILE A 30 47.83 -34.31 7.03
N SER A 31 47.15 -35.29 7.64
CA SER A 31 46.99 -35.39 9.09
C SER A 31 46.58 -36.82 9.48
N ASP A 32 46.00 -37.03 10.67
CA ASP A 32 45.50 -38.34 11.09
C ASP A 32 44.48 -38.90 10.08
N LYS A 33 44.78 -40.09 9.54
CA LYS A 33 43.97 -40.74 8.49
C LYS A 33 42.50 -40.91 8.86
N SER A 34 42.20 -41.22 10.12
CA SER A 34 40.82 -41.40 10.58
C SER A 34 40.07 -40.07 10.61
N VAL A 35 40.76 -38.99 10.98
CA VAL A 35 40.22 -37.64 11.02
C VAL A 35 39.96 -37.11 9.60
N ILE A 36 40.91 -37.25 8.68
CA ILE A 36 40.73 -36.85 7.28
C ILE A 36 39.59 -37.64 6.63
N SER A 37 39.56 -38.97 6.84
CA SER A 37 38.46 -39.80 6.30
C SER A 37 37.09 -39.36 6.82
N ARG A 38 37.00 -38.95 8.09
CA ARG A 38 35.77 -38.44 8.70
C ARG A 38 35.34 -37.10 8.08
N ILE A 39 36.28 -36.17 7.88
CA ILE A 39 36.03 -34.86 7.27
C ILE A 39 35.55 -35.03 5.83
N GLU A 40 36.22 -35.82 5.01
CA GLU A 40 35.84 -36.02 3.60
C GLU A 40 34.48 -36.72 3.42
N LYS A 41 34.02 -37.45 4.45
CA LYS A 41 32.69 -38.07 4.51
C LYS A 41 31.60 -37.15 5.07
N GLY A 42 31.94 -35.92 5.49
CA GLY A 42 30.99 -34.99 6.13
C GLY A 42 30.47 -35.47 7.48
N THR A 43 31.22 -36.33 8.17
CA THR A 43 30.76 -36.88 9.45
C THR A 43 31.18 -35.96 10.60
N CYS A 44 30.22 -35.31 11.24
CA CYS A 44 30.46 -34.46 12.41
C CYS A 44 30.58 -35.29 13.70
N PRO A 45 31.62 -35.09 14.53
CA PRO A 45 31.74 -35.76 15.82
C PRO A 45 30.69 -35.25 16.82
N LYS A 46 30.45 -35.99 17.90
CA LYS A 46 29.52 -35.58 18.97
C LYS A 46 29.89 -34.26 19.64
N SER A 47 31.15 -33.85 19.58
CA SER A 47 31.61 -32.55 20.07
C SER A 47 31.16 -31.37 19.19
N GLY A 48 30.63 -31.61 17.99
CA GLY A 48 30.32 -30.57 17.01
C GLY A 48 31.54 -29.97 16.31
N ASN A 49 32.75 -30.19 16.84
CA ASN A 49 33.98 -29.63 16.29
C ASN A 49 34.44 -30.40 15.04
N PHE A 50 33.84 -30.10 13.90
CA PHE A 50 33.99 -30.84 12.64
C PHE A 50 35.44 -30.88 12.13
N ILE A 51 36.14 -29.74 12.16
CA ILE A 51 37.56 -29.60 11.84
C ILE A 51 38.25 -28.89 13.00
N THR A 52 39.34 -29.46 13.51
CA THR A 52 40.09 -28.87 14.63
C THR A 52 41.10 -27.85 14.11
N GLN A 53 41.55 -26.93 14.96
CA GLN A 53 42.57 -25.95 14.59
C GLN A 53 43.85 -26.60 14.06
N THR A 54 44.27 -27.74 14.63
CA THR A 54 45.43 -28.50 14.15
C THR A 54 45.23 -28.97 12.72
N VAL A 55 44.11 -29.63 12.42
CA VAL A 55 43.84 -30.16 11.08
C VAL A 55 43.64 -29.04 10.06
N LEU A 56 43.00 -27.93 10.46
CA LEU A 56 42.89 -26.73 9.64
C LEU A 56 44.28 -26.18 9.29
N THR A 57 45.18 -26.10 10.27
CA THR A 57 46.57 -25.66 10.07
C THR A 57 47.35 -26.60 9.14
N ASP A 58 47.14 -27.92 9.28
CA ASP A 58 47.75 -28.92 8.41
C ASP A 58 47.35 -28.72 6.93
N TYR A 59 46.05 -28.50 6.66
CA TYR A 59 45.55 -28.19 5.32
C TYR A 59 46.10 -26.86 4.80
N VAL A 60 46.04 -25.79 5.60
CA VAL A 60 46.54 -24.46 5.26
C VAL A 60 48.01 -24.50 4.83
N ASN A 61 48.86 -25.18 5.61
CA ASN A 61 50.28 -25.28 5.33
C ASN A 61 50.58 -26.17 4.11
N MET A 62 49.79 -27.24 3.90
CA MET A 62 50.01 -28.18 2.79
C MET A 62 49.65 -27.57 1.43
N PHE A 63 48.58 -26.76 1.38
CA PHE A 63 48.00 -26.27 0.13
C PHE A 63 48.20 -24.77 -0.11
N ASP A 64 48.88 -24.07 0.80
CA ASP A 64 49.12 -22.61 0.73
C ASP A 64 47.81 -21.81 0.57
N LEU A 65 46.81 -22.15 1.40
CA LEU A 65 45.48 -21.54 1.43
C LEU A 65 45.26 -20.80 2.74
N SER A 66 44.41 -19.78 2.75
CA SER A 66 43.97 -19.18 4.00
C SER A 66 42.97 -20.08 4.75
N SER A 67 42.90 -19.92 6.07
CA SER A 67 41.88 -20.58 6.89
C SER A 67 40.46 -20.18 6.48
N GLU A 68 40.26 -18.93 6.03
CA GLU A 68 39.01 -18.42 5.48
C GLU A 68 38.60 -19.23 4.24
N GLU A 69 39.49 -19.37 3.27
CA GLU A 69 39.22 -20.11 2.02
C GLU A 69 38.93 -21.59 2.28
N LEU A 70 39.58 -22.20 3.28
CA LEU A 70 39.30 -23.61 3.59
C LEU A 70 37.91 -23.80 4.22
N ILE A 71 37.46 -22.89 5.07
CA ILE A 71 36.17 -23.00 5.78
C ILE A 71 35.01 -22.45 4.96
N PHE A 72 35.13 -21.20 4.50
CA PHE A 72 34.05 -20.48 3.81
C PHE A 72 34.14 -20.55 2.28
N GLY A 73 35.29 -20.95 1.73
CA GLY A 73 35.51 -21.00 0.29
C GLY A 73 36.04 -19.70 -0.28
N ASP A 74 36.04 -19.60 -1.61
CA ASP A 74 36.41 -18.39 -2.31
C ASP A 74 35.39 -17.25 -2.10
N SER A 75 35.60 -16.11 -2.76
CA SER A 75 34.69 -14.97 -2.65
C SER A 75 33.26 -15.26 -3.10
N GLU A 76 33.07 -16.15 -4.09
CA GLU A 76 31.77 -16.52 -4.62
C GLU A 76 31.05 -17.47 -3.67
N GLU A 77 31.76 -18.47 -3.14
CA GLU A 77 31.22 -19.39 -2.13
C GLU A 77 30.81 -18.67 -0.83
N LEU A 78 31.62 -17.71 -0.38
CA LEU A 78 31.28 -16.87 0.76
C LEU A 78 30.04 -16.02 0.48
N GLU A 79 29.96 -15.42 -0.71
CA GLU A 79 28.78 -14.65 -1.10
C GLU A 79 27.51 -15.51 -1.09
N ASN A 80 27.56 -16.70 -1.71
CA ASN A 80 26.45 -17.65 -1.73
C ASN A 80 26.03 -18.09 -0.31
N THR A 81 27.01 -18.28 0.59
CA THR A 81 26.76 -18.59 1.99
C THR A 81 26.02 -17.45 2.70
N LEU A 82 26.40 -16.20 2.42
CA LEU A 82 25.76 -15.02 3.01
C LEU A 82 24.39 -14.72 2.38
N TYR A 83 24.21 -15.01 1.10
CA TYR A 83 22.90 -14.97 0.46
C TYR A 83 21.95 -15.98 1.11
N TRP A 84 22.38 -17.24 1.28
CA TRP A 84 21.59 -18.23 2.03
C TRP A 84 21.28 -17.77 3.46
N LEU A 85 22.24 -17.16 4.15
CA LEU A 85 22.00 -16.62 5.48
C LEU A 85 20.94 -15.50 5.45
N PHE A 86 21.01 -14.62 4.45
CA PHE A 86 20.01 -13.57 4.22
C PHE A 86 18.62 -14.15 3.93
N ASP A 87 18.51 -15.12 3.04
CA ASP A 87 17.26 -15.86 2.73
C ASP A 87 16.60 -16.40 4.00
N GLN A 88 17.38 -17.10 4.83
CA GLN A 88 16.87 -17.68 6.07
C GLN A 88 16.37 -16.61 7.06
N LEU A 89 17.02 -15.45 7.10
CA LEU A 89 16.57 -14.31 7.90
C LEU A 89 15.33 -13.65 7.30
N PHE A 90 15.32 -13.44 5.98
CA PHE A 90 14.27 -12.73 5.26
C PHE A 90 12.97 -13.54 5.19
N SER A 91 13.05 -14.86 5.06
CA SER A 91 11.88 -15.77 5.09
C SER A 91 11.02 -15.64 6.35
N LEU A 92 11.54 -15.02 7.43
CA LEU A 92 10.78 -14.72 8.63
C LEU A 92 9.63 -13.71 8.38
N ILE A 93 9.66 -12.92 7.29
CA ILE A 93 8.56 -12.02 6.92
C ILE A 93 7.27 -12.77 6.54
N LEU A 94 7.39 -14.05 6.16
CA LEU A 94 6.28 -14.92 5.78
C LEU A 94 5.50 -15.40 7.01
N LYS A 95 6.03 -15.21 8.21
CA LYS A 95 5.43 -15.68 9.46
C LYS A 95 4.62 -14.58 10.13
N LYS A 96 3.69 -14.98 10.99
CA LYS A 96 3.02 -14.11 11.98
C LYS A 96 4.06 -13.48 12.91
N ASP A 97 3.64 -12.50 13.70
CA ASP A 97 4.55 -11.80 14.61
C ASP A 97 5.10 -12.80 15.63
N LEU A 98 6.41 -13.04 15.60
CA LEU A 98 7.07 -14.02 16.48
C LEU A 98 7.09 -13.57 17.95
N VAL A 99 6.78 -12.31 18.26
CA VAL A 99 6.61 -11.86 19.65
C VAL A 99 5.32 -12.41 20.23
N THR A 100 4.22 -12.42 19.46
CA THR A 100 2.89 -12.82 19.91
C THR A 100 2.53 -14.26 19.55
N ASP A 101 3.00 -14.75 18.41
CA ASP A 101 2.55 -15.98 17.77
C ASP A 101 3.68 -17.04 17.65
N ALA A 102 4.70 -16.95 18.51
CA ALA A 102 5.83 -17.90 18.51
C ALA A 102 5.38 -19.37 18.62
N ASN A 103 4.28 -19.64 19.32
CA ASN A 103 3.72 -20.97 19.52
C ASN A 103 3.27 -21.66 18.23
N LEU A 104 3.07 -20.92 17.13
CA LEU A 104 2.74 -21.48 15.83
C LEU A 104 3.95 -22.17 15.16
N TYR A 105 5.18 -21.88 15.62
CA TYR A 105 6.40 -22.29 14.95
C TYR A 105 7.33 -23.07 15.88
N ARG A 106 8.06 -24.03 15.30
CA ARG A 106 9.11 -24.74 16.02
C ARG A 106 10.39 -23.90 16.04
N ASN A 107 11.16 -24.04 17.12
CA ASN A 107 12.52 -23.52 17.24
C ASN A 107 12.64 -21.99 17.03
N VAL A 108 11.69 -21.24 17.58
CA VAL A 108 11.75 -19.78 17.68
C VAL A 108 12.61 -19.42 18.88
N ASP A 109 13.71 -18.72 18.62
CA ASP A 109 14.60 -18.19 19.65
C ASP A 109 14.63 -16.65 19.62
N ARG A 110 15.37 -16.06 20.55
CA ARG A 110 15.53 -14.61 20.62
C ARG A 110 16.14 -14.02 19.34
N VAL A 111 17.05 -14.75 18.69
CA VAL A 111 17.67 -14.32 17.44
C VAL A 111 16.59 -14.22 16.35
N SER A 112 15.71 -15.23 16.24
CA SER A 112 14.60 -15.26 15.29
C SER A 112 13.66 -14.06 15.45
N VAL A 113 13.28 -13.70 16.68
CA VAL A 113 12.42 -12.54 16.95
C VAL A 113 13.09 -11.22 16.53
N ILE A 114 14.37 -11.06 16.89
CA ILE A 114 15.14 -9.86 16.53
C ILE A 114 15.32 -9.75 15.01
N SER A 115 15.68 -10.86 14.37
CA SER A 115 15.83 -10.96 12.93
C SER A 115 14.53 -10.60 12.21
N GLN A 116 13.39 -11.15 12.65
CA GLN A 116 12.09 -10.85 12.05
C GLN A 116 11.80 -9.35 12.11
N LYS A 117 12.00 -8.72 13.28
CA LYS A 117 11.82 -7.27 13.41
C LYS A 117 12.69 -6.48 12.42
N ALA A 118 13.93 -6.91 12.21
CA ALA A 118 14.83 -6.32 11.23
C ALA A 118 14.25 -6.46 9.82
N VAL A 119 13.97 -7.67 9.37
CA VAL A 119 13.56 -7.93 7.99
C VAL A 119 12.17 -7.39 7.66
N LEU A 120 11.26 -7.34 8.64
CA LEU A 120 9.98 -6.65 8.51
C LEU A 120 10.18 -5.16 8.18
N SER A 121 11.12 -4.49 8.84
CA SER A 121 11.38 -3.06 8.55
C SER A 121 11.87 -2.80 7.13
N MET A 122 12.49 -3.81 6.48
CA MET A 122 12.84 -3.74 5.05
C MET A 122 11.63 -4.06 4.16
N ALA A 123 10.90 -5.14 4.47
CA ALA A 123 9.74 -5.56 3.69
C ALA A 123 8.61 -4.52 3.70
N GLU A 124 8.47 -3.76 4.79
CA GLU A 124 7.51 -2.64 4.91
C GLU A 124 7.75 -1.49 3.92
N MET A 125 8.89 -1.48 3.23
CA MET A 125 9.16 -0.54 2.14
C MET A 125 8.45 -0.93 0.83
N PHE A 126 7.84 -2.11 0.78
CA PHE A 126 7.08 -2.60 -0.38
C PHE A 126 5.58 -2.51 -0.08
N ALA A 127 4.87 -1.77 -0.92
CA ALA A 127 3.47 -1.45 -0.73
C ALA A 127 2.59 -2.70 -0.78
N GLU A 128 2.92 -3.62 -1.70
CA GLU A 128 2.21 -4.89 -1.84
C GLU A 128 2.41 -5.76 -0.60
N TYR A 129 3.64 -5.84 -0.09
CA TYR A 129 3.91 -6.57 1.15
C TYR A 129 3.02 -6.05 2.28
N ASN A 130 2.91 -4.73 2.47
CA ASN A 130 2.08 -4.18 3.54
C ASN A 130 0.61 -4.56 3.40
N PHE A 131 0.06 -4.50 2.18
CA PHE A 131 -1.33 -4.87 1.91
C PHE A 131 -1.59 -6.36 2.16
N GLN A 132 -0.76 -7.23 1.57
CA GLN A 132 -0.90 -8.68 1.72
C GLN A 132 -0.62 -9.13 3.15
N ARG A 133 0.34 -8.48 3.84
CA ARG A 133 0.64 -8.74 5.25
C ARG A 133 -0.50 -8.34 6.17
N TYR A 134 -1.19 -7.23 5.88
CA TYR A 134 -2.37 -6.78 6.61
C TYR A 134 -3.50 -7.81 6.54
N ASN A 135 -3.81 -8.33 5.35
CA ASN A 135 -4.78 -9.40 5.16
C ASN A 135 -4.32 -10.71 5.82
N PHE A 136 -3.05 -11.08 5.63
CA PHE A 136 -2.47 -12.26 6.25
C PHE A 136 -2.57 -12.22 7.77
N LEU A 137 -2.33 -11.08 8.43
CA LEU A 137 -2.46 -10.97 9.89
C LEU A 137 -3.86 -11.32 10.40
N LYS A 138 -4.90 -11.04 9.61
CA LYS A 138 -6.30 -11.34 9.92
C LYS A 138 -6.73 -12.73 9.50
N SER A 139 -6.04 -13.33 8.55
CA SER A 139 -6.34 -14.69 8.09
C SER A 139 -5.94 -15.74 9.14
N GLY A 140 -6.55 -16.92 9.05
CA GLY A 140 -6.17 -18.09 9.84
C GLY A 140 -4.91 -18.80 9.36
N GLU A 141 -4.21 -18.27 8.34
CA GLU A 141 -3.03 -18.90 7.77
C GLU A 141 -1.83 -18.80 8.70
N VAL A 142 -0.99 -19.83 8.70
CA VAL A 142 0.22 -19.90 9.53
C VAL A 142 1.42 -19.29 8.83
N ALA A 143 1.41 -19.18 7.50
CA ALA A 143 2.44 -18.51 6.72
C ALA A 143 1.83 -17.87 5.47
N MET A 144 2.44 -16.78 4.99
CA MET A 144 2.12 -16.17 3.70
C MET A 144 2.54 -17.11 2.58
N ASP A 145 1.73 -17.18 1.52
CA ASP A 145 2.10 -17.88 0.31
C ASP A 145 3.07 -17.05 -0.54
N THR A 146 3.84 -17.70 -1.40
CA THR A 146 4.82 -17.05 -2.26
C THR A 146 4.63 -17.44 -3.72
N ILE A 147 4.75 -16.46 -4.60
CA ILE A 147 4.70 -16.65 -6.05
C ILE A 147 5.89 -15.95 -6.72
N ASN A 148 6.41 -16.52 -7.80
CA ASN A 148 7.36 -15.81 -8.65
C ASN A 148 6.59 -15.12 -9.78
N LYS A 149 6.35 -13.81 -9.71
CA LYS A 149 5.49 -13.14 -10.71
C LYS A 149 6.10 -13.13 -12.11
N LYS A 150 7.44 -13.18 -12.20
CA LYS A 150 8.14 -13.31 -13.48
C LYS A 150 7.82 -14.64 -14.17
N MET A 151 7.53 -15.68 -13.40
CA MET A 151 7.15 -17.00 -13.90
C MET A 151 5.64 -17.21 -13.93
N ASP A 152 4.83 -16.36 -13.26
CA ASP A 152 3.36 -16.33 -13.28
C ASP A 152 2.81 -15.90 -14.65
N THR A 153 3.02 -16.77 -15.63
CA THR A 153 2.73 -16.54 -17.04
C THR A 153 2.16 -17.81 -17.65
N TYR A 154 1.21 -17.64 -18.58
CA TYR A 154 0.63 -18.73 -19.33
C TYR A 154 1.52 -19.13 -20.52
N LEU A 155 1.83 -20.41 -20.62
CA LEU A 155 2.46 -21.03 -21.79
C LEU A 155 1.45 -21.88 -22.55
N SER A 156 1.62 -21.97 -23.87
CA SER A 156 0.87 -22.90 -24.71
C SER A 156 1.80 -23.98 -25.26
N VAL A 157 1.51 -25.24 -24.95
CA VAL A 157 2.24 -26.40 -25.49
C VAL A 157 1.23 -27.38 -26.05
N GLY A 158 1.30 -27.64 -27.37
CA GLY A 158 0.40 -28.57 -28.04
C GLY A 158 -1.09 -28.18 -27.97
N GLY A 159 -1.40 -26.88 -27.84
CA GLY A 159 -2.77 -26.38 -27.71
C GLY A 159 -3.34 -26.38 -26.28
N ILE A 160 -2.56 -26.84 -25.30
CA ILE A 160 -2.90 -26.78 -23.88
C ILE A 160 -2.24 -25.52 -23.29
N PHE A 161 -3.03 -24.71 -22.60
CA PHE A 161 -2.54 -23.57 -21.83
C PHE A 161 -2.29 -24.01 -20.39
N PHE A 162 -1.12 -23.70 -19.85
CA PHE A 162 -0.85 -23.86 -18.43
C PHE A 162 -0.02 -22.70 -17.89
N ASN A 163 -0.23 -22.36 -16.62
CA ASN A 163 0.56 -21.39 -15.88
C ASN A 163 1.69 -22.09 -15.13
N ARG A 164 2.92 -21.63 -15.33
CA ARG A 164 4.13 -22.29 -14.80
C ARG A 164 4.22 -22.27 -13.27
N GLU A 165 3.68 -21.25 -12.64
CA GLU A 165 3.73 -21.09 -11.18
C GLU A 165 2.49 -21.63 -10.48
N ARG A 166 1.34 -21.65 -11.17
CA ARG A 166 0.05 -21.95 -10.55
C ARG A 166 -0.37 -23.40 -10.74
N ASP A 167 -0.30 -23.91 -11.97
CA ASP A 167 -0.95 -25.19 -12.33
C ASP A 167 -0.20 -26.42 -11.80
N PHE A 168 1.05 -26.26 -11.34
CA PHE A 168 1.87 -27.33 -10.77
C PHE A 168 1.92 -27.34 -9.25
N ARG A 169 1.18 -26.44 -8.58
CA ARG A 169 1.11 -26.42 -7.11
C ARG A 169 0.13 -27.47 -6.61
N SER A 170 0.43 -28.01 -5.43
CA SER A 170 -0.48 -28.93 -4.73
C SER A 170 -1.64 -28.20 -4.06
N THR A 171 -1.46 -26.93 -3.73
CA THR A 171 -2.47 -26.06 -3.11
C THR A 171 -2.68 -24.80 -3.94
N PRO A 172 -3.92 -24.33 -4.11
CA PRO A 172 -4.19 -23.04 -4.72
C PRO A 172 -3.54 -21.90 -3.94
N ILE A 173 -3.16 -20.84 -4.67
CA ILE A 173 -2.62 -19.62 -4.09
C ILE A 173 -3.76 -18.77 -3.52
N ASN A 174 -3.51 -18.17 -2.36
CA ASN A 174 -4.39 -17.15 -1.79
C ASN A 174 -3.97 -15.77 -2.29
N GLU A 175 -4.72 -15.20 -3.25
CA GLU A 175 -4.40 -13.89 -3.84
C GLU A 175 -4.42 -12.74 -2.82
N ASP A 176 -5.13 -12.91 -1.71
CA ASP A 176 -5.26 -11.90 -0.66
C ASP A 176 -4.07 -11.88 0.30
N THR A 177 -3.16 -12.85 0.23
CA THR A 177 -2.02 -12.97 1.16
C THR A 177 -0.69 -13.34 0.49
N VAL A 178 -0.70 -13.63 -0.81
CA VAL A 178 0.50 -14.01 -1.57
C VAL A 178 1.42 -12.82 -1.86
N ILE A 179 2.73 -13.04 -1.79
CA ILE A 179 3.74 -12.03 -2.16
C ILE A 179 4.77 -12.58 -3.15
N ASP A 180 5.41 -11.66 -3.90
CA ASP A 180 6.60 -11.99 -4.68
C ASP A 180 7.85 -11.95 -3.79
N PHE A 181 8.01 -13.00 -2.98
CA PHE A 181 9.10 -13.12 -2.02
C PHE A 181 10.47 -13.04 -2.70
N LEU A 182 10.65 -13.76 -3.82
CA LEU A 182 11.93 -13.83 -4.52
C LEU A 182 12.34 -12.48 -5.08
N ASP A 183 11.42 -11.74 -5.73
CA ASP A 183 11.74 -10.42 -6.27
C ASP A 183 12.13 -9.42 -5.18
N MET A 184 11.43 -9.45 -4.04
CA MET A 184 11.75 -8.61 -2.88
C MET A 184 13.09 -8.99 -2.26
N GLU A 185 13.33 -10.29 -2.07
CA GLU A 185 14.55 -10.82 -1.47
C GLU A 185 15.78 -10.45 -2.30
N GLU A 186 15.76 -10.74 -3.61
CA GLU A 186 16.87 -10.44 -4.52
C GLU A 186 17.23 -8.95 -4.47
N LYS A 187 16.23 -8.06 -4.50
CA LYS A 187 16.44 -6.61 -4.43
C LYS A 187 17.08 -6.19 -3.11
N LEU A 188 16.56 -6.68 -1.99
CA LEU A 188 17.07 -6.32 -0.66
C LEU A 188 18.44 -6.93 -0.38
N TRP A 189 18.70 -8.15 -0.88
CA TRP A 189 20.03 -8.75 -0.84
C TRP A 189 21.05 -7.86 -1.54
N LEU A 190 20.76 -7.44 -2.79
CA LEU A 190 21.68 -6.58 -3.55
C LEU A 190 21.97 -5.26 -2.81
N MET A 191 20.96 -4.69 -2.13
CA MET A 191 21.13 -3.50 -1.29
C MET A 191 21.91 -3.74 0.01
N CYS A 192 22.00 -4.97 0.50
CA CYS A 192 22.69 -5.31 1.74
C CYS A 192 24.07 -5.95 1.50
N LYS A 193 24.29 -6.55 0.32
CA LYS A 193 25.37 -7.48 -0.04
C LYS A 193 26.75 -6.98 0.39
N GLU A 194 27.17 -5.80 -0.09
CA GLU A 194 28.52 -5.29 0.20
C GLU A 194 28.74 -5.06 1.70
N LYS A 195 27.72 -4.55 2.41
CA LYS A 195 27.81 -4.27 3.85
C LYS A 195 27.77 -5.56 4.66
N MET A 196 26.98 -6.54 4.25
CA MET A 196 26.95 -7.88 4.86
C MET A 196 28.30 -8.58 4.71
N ILE A 197 28.86 -8.65 3.49
CA ILE A 197 30.17 -9.28 3.25
C ILE A 197 31.25 -8.63 4.11
N ARG A 198 31.35 -7.30 4.08
CA ARG A 198 32.36 -6.56 4.86
C ARG A 198 32.20 -6.79 6.36
N SER A 199 30.98 -6.65 6.86
CA SER A 199 30.68 -6.82 8.28
C SER A 199 30.93 -8.24 8.76
N PHE A 200 30.57 -9.25 7.95
CA PHE A 200 30.78 -10.64 8.28
C PHE A 200 32.28 -10.98 8.32
N LYS A 201 33.06 -10.49 7.34
CA LYS A 201 34.53 -10.65 7.36
C LYS A 201 35.14 -10.07 8.64
N THR A 202 34.77 -8.85 9.00
CA THR A 202 35.33 -8.15 10.16
C THR A 202 34.87 -8.72 11.51
N ASN A 203 33.58 -9.06 11.65
CA ASN A 203 32.98 -9.36 12.94
C ASN A 203 32.75 -10.86 13.21
N VAL A 204 32.85 -11.70 12.17
CA VAL A 204 32.73 -13.17 12.30
C VAL A 204 34.05 -13.83 11.91
N ILE A 205 34.51 -13.64 10.68
CA ILE A 205 35.67 -14.36 10.14
C ILE A 205 36.96 -13.99 10.89
N SER A 206 37.30 -12.69 10.98
CA SER A 206 38.57 -12.29 11.61
C SER A 206 38.69 -12.78 13.07
N PRO A 207 37.69 -12.57 13.97
CA PRO A 207 37.77 -13.06 15.34
C PRO A 207 37.72 -14.59 15.44
N LEU A 208 36.97 -15.25 14.55
CA LEU A 208 36.85 -16.71 14.55
C LEU A 208 38.20 -17.40 14.34
N PHE A 209 39.11 -16.81 13.56
CA PHE A 209 40.41 -17.40 13.26
C PHE A 209 41.54 -17.00 14.22
N GLU A 210 41.28 -16.16 15.23
CA GLU A 210 42.25 -15.88 16.31
C GLU A 210 42.41 -17.08 17.26
N ASP A 211 41.31 -17.75 17.61
CA ASP A 211 41.26 -18.98 18.41
C ASP A 211 40.16 -19.92 17.87
N PHE A 212 40.46 -20.56 16.75
CA PHE A 212 39.46 -21.27 15.96
C PHE A 212 38.93 -22.54 16.65
N THR A 213 37.60 -22.57 16.78
CA THR A 213 36.83 -23.75 17.13
C THR A 213 35.62 -23.83 16.20
N TYR A 214 35.47 -24.93 15.46
CA TYR A 214 34.40 -25.03 14.46
C TYR A 214 32.99 -24.92 15.08
N SER A 215 32.80 -25.51 16.27
CA SER A 215 31.52 -25.51 16.99
C SER A 215 31.15 -24.16 17.63
N THR A 216 31.90 -23.09 17.35
CA THR A 216 31.57 -21.72 17.79
C THR A 216 31.10 -20.83 16.64
N ILE A 217 31.04 -21.35 15.41
CA ILE A 217 30.60 -20.56 14.24
C ILE A 217 29.16 -20.09 14.44
N ASN A 218 28.26 -20.98 14.88
CA ASN A 218 26.85 -20.63 15.07
C ASN A 218 26.65 -19.56 16.15
N SER A 219 27.43 -19.60 17.24
CA SER A 219 27.36 -18.58 18.29
C SER A 219 27.93 -17.24 17.81
N ALA A 220 29.01 -17.24 17.04
CA ALA A 220 29.55 -16.03 16.40
C ALA A 220 28.56 -15.41 15.41
N VAL A 221 27.91 -16.22 14.57
CA VAL A 221 26.86 -15.77 13.63
C VAL A 221 25.66 -15.20 14.39
N SER A 222 25.22 -15.88 15.45
CA SER A 222 24.10 -15.39 16.29
C SER A 222 24.42 -14.03 16.90
N LEU A 223 25.65 -13.84 17.40
CA LEU A 223 26.09 -12.57 17.93
C LEU A 223 26.11 -11.49 16.83
N TRP A 224 26.68 -11.80 15.67
CA TRP A 224 26.73 -10.89 14.52
C TRP A 224 25.33 -10.47 14.04
N ILE A 225 24.37 -11.39 14.01
CA ILE A 225 22.98 -11.07 13.69
C ILE A 225 22.45 -10.02 14.68
N THR A 226 22.65 -10.24 15.98
CA THR A 226 22.13 -9.32 17.00
C THR A 226 22.85 -7.98 17.06
N LYS A 227 24.15 -7.93 16.75
CA LYS A 227 25.01 -6.76 16.97
C LYS A 227 25.33 -5.96 15.72
N SER A 228 25.29 -6.60 14.55
CA SER A 228 25.65 -5.97 13.28
C SER A 228 24.48 -5.98 12.32
N PHE A 229 23.86 -7.14 12.07
CA PHE A 229 22.72 -7.21 11.14
C PHE A 229 21.54 -6.35 11.60
N TYR A 230 21.10 -6.56 12.85
CA TYR A 230 19.96 -5.86 13.44
C TYR A 230 20.26 -4.39 13.81
N GLU A 231 21.41 -4.13 14.42
CA GLU A 231 21.71 -2.80 15.00
C GLU A 231 22.30 -1.81 13.97
N ASP A 232 22.89 -2.29 12.86
CA ASP A 232 23.61 -1.42 11.90
C ASP A 232 23.26 -1.68 10.43
N ILE A 233 23.36 -2.92 9.93
CA ILE A 233 23.19 -3.22 8.50
C ILE A 233 21.78 -2.86 8.04
N VAL A 234 20.77 -3.51 8.62
CA VAL A 234 19.37 -3.30 8.24
C VAL A 234 18.92 -1.85 8.48
N PRO A 235 19.12 -1.24 9.67
CA PRO A 235 18.73 0.15 9.89
C PRO A 235 19.35 1.13 8.89
N SER A 236 20.62 0.95 8.53
CA SER A 236 21.28 1.85 7.57
C SER A 236 20.67 1.78 6.17
N VAL A 237 20.29 0.58 5.71
CA VAL A 237 19.64 0.39 4.41
C VAL A 237 18.22 0.97 4.46
N VAL A 238 17.49 0.69 5.53
CA VAL A 238 16.13 1.23 5.75
C VAL A 238 16.10 2.75 5.78
N GLU A 239 17.06 3.42 6.42
CA GLU A 239 17.13 4.89 6.42
C GLU A 239 17.36 5.45 5.00
N LYS A 240 18.18 4.78 4.18
CA LYS A 240 18.32 5.16 2.77
C LYS A 240 17.02 4.93 1.99
N MET A 241 16.33 3.79 2.21
CA MET A 241 15.02 3.51 1.60
C MET A 241 13.97 4.56 1.97
N LYS A 242 13.92 4.98 3.24
CA LYS A 242 13.05 6.07 3.71
C LYS A 242 13.30 7.40 3.01
N SER A 243 14.50 7.64 2.48
CA SER A 243 14.81 8.86 1.71
C SER A 243 14.40 8.77 0.24
N ASN A 244 14.26 7.56 -0.30
CA ASN A 244 13.96 7.29 -1.71
C ASN A 244 12.46 7.30 -2.01
N SER A 245 12.04 7.98 -3.07
CA SER A 245 10.63 8.16 -3.42
C SER A 245 9.91 6.85 -3.79
N ILE A 246 10.59 5.87 -4.38
CA ILE A 246 9.98 4.58 -4.73
C ILE A 246 9.63 3.81 -3.46
N PHE A 247 10.54 3.73 -2.49
CA PHE A 247 10.32 2.99 -1.23
C PHE A 247 9.41 3.72 -0.24
N LYS A 248 9.36 5.07 -0.29
CA LYS A 248 8.36 5.85 0.47
C LYS A 248 6.91 5.45 0.15
N LEU A 249 6.65 4.93 -1.05
CA LEU A 249 5.32 4.44 -1.42
C LEU A 249 4.86 3.26 -0.55
N GLY A 250 5.78 2.37 -0.15
CA GLY A 250 5.46 1.30 0.80
C GLY A 250 5.07 1.85 2.17
N LEU A 251 5.83 2.83 2.68
CA LEU A 251 5.49 3.47 3.96
C LEU A 251 4.16 4.21 3.92
N LEU A 252 3.85 4.86 2.79
CA LEU A 252 2.55 5.49 2.59
C LEU A 252 1.41 4.46 2.62
N SER A 253 1.55 3.31 1.93
CA SER A 253 0.52 2.28 1.96
C SER A 253 0.33 1.69 3.37
N LYS A 254 1.42 1.49 4.11
CA LYS A 254 1.38 1.05 5.51
C LYS A 254 0.59 2.04 6.39
N GLN A 255 0.89 3.34 6.29
CA GLN A 255 0.17 4.38 7.04
C GLN A 255 -1.31 4.43 6.69
N LEU A 256 -1.65 4.33 5.40
CA LEU A 256 -3.04 4.29 4.95
C LEU A 256 -3.81 3.10 5.54
N LEU A 257 -3.19 1.91 5.58
CA LEU A 257 -3.77 0.72 6.18
C LEU A 257 -3.96 0.85 7.70
N GLN A 258 -2.95 1.37 8.41
CA GLN A 258 -2.96 1.42 9.87
C GLN A 258 -3.84 2.53 10.44
N ASP A 259 -3.84 3.70 9.80
CA ASP A 259 -4.43 4.90 10.40
C ASP A 259 -5.84 5.19 9.85
N PHE A 260 -6.21 4.64 8.69
CA PHE A 260 -7.44 5.02 8.00
C PHE A 260 -8.42 3.89 7.67
N ILE A 261 -7.97 2.63 7.58
CA ILE A 261 -8.89 1.51 7.38
C ILE A 261 -9.53 1.11 8.71
N ILE A 262 -10.86 1.09 8.76
CA ILE A 262 -11.63 0.65 9.92
C ILE A 262 -12.71 -0.33 9.45
N GLU A 263 -12.50 -1.63 9.68
CA GLU A 263 -13.40 -2.69 9.17
C GLU A 263 -14.49 -3.10 10.17
N ASP A 264 -14.23 -3.04 11.47
CA ASP A 264 -15.18 -3.40 12.53
C ASP A 264 -16.22 -2.28 12.77
N LEU A 265 -16.95 -1.93 11.72
CA LEU A 265 -17.98 -0.91 11.77
C LEU A 265 -19.30 -1.48 12.32
N PRO A 266 -19.98 -0.77 13.24
CA PRO A 266 -21.29 -1.19 13.71
C PRO A 266 -22.30 -1.27 12.55
N GLU A 267 -23.14 -2.31 12.54
CA GLU A 267 -24.23 -2.44 11.56
C GLU A 267 -25.11 -1.19 11.54
N SER A 268 -25.24 -0.58 10.36
CA SER A 268 -26.08 0.59 10.14
C SER A 268 -27.51 0.17 9.81
N PHE A 269 -28.40 0.20 10.80
CA PHE A 269 -29.83 -0.09 10.58
C PHE A 269 -30.59 1.09 9.94
N GLN A 270 -30.03 2.29 9.97
CA GLN A 270 -30.58 3.50 9.36
C GLN A 270 -29.98 3.68 7.96
N LYS A 271 -30.86 3.82 6.97
CA LYS A 271 -30.47 4.00 5.55
C LYS A 271 -30.70 5.42 5.05
N THR A 272 -31.43 6.22 5.82
CA THR A 272 -31.79 7.60 5.48
C THR A 272 -31.49 8.56 6.63
N VAL A 273 -31.23 9.81 6.31
CA VAL A 273 -31.07 10.88 7.30
C VAL A 273 -31.98 12.05 6.95
N PRO A 274 -32.55 12.74 7.96
CA PRO A 274 -33.27 13.97 7.73
C PRO A 274 -32.29 15.07 7.33
N ILE A 275 -32.54 15.73 6.20
CA ILE A 275 -31.87 16.96 5.81
C ILE A 275 -32.85 18.10 6.00
N LYS A 276 -32.48 19.06 6.85
CA LYS A 276 -33.19 20.32 7.00
C LYS A 276 -32.61 21.33 6.02
N THR A 277 -33.43 21.82 5.10
CA THR A 277 -33.08 22.85 4.11
C THR A 277 -33.76 24.17 4.49
N THR A 278 -33.01 25.27 4.43
CA THR A 278 -33.52 26.62 4.65
C THR A 278 -33.45 27.41 3.36
N ARG A 279 -34.59 27.77 2.78
CA ARG A 279 -34.66 28.73 1.68
C ARG A 279 -34.83 30.12 2.25
N ASN A 280 -33.84 30.97 2.08
CA ASN A 280 -33.91 32.36 2.52
C ASN A 280 -35.08 33.07 1.80
N ALA A 281 -35.67 34.05 2.48
CA ALA A 281 -36.65 34.93 1.85
C ALA A 281 -36.02 35.66 0.66
N GLY A 282 -36.81 35.87 -0.39
CA GLY A 282 -36.32 36.51 -1.62
C GLY A 282 -37.47 36.99 -2.49
N ALA A 283 -37.16 37.30 -3.74
CA ALA A 283 -38.14 37.69 -4.75
C ALA A 283 -37.90 36.89 -6.03
N GLN A 284 -38.96 36.38 -6.64
CA GLN A 284 -38.92 35.72 -7.93
C GLN A 284 -39.53 36.60 -9.00
N ILE A 285 -38.83 36.73 -10.12
CA ILE A 285 -39.37 37.34 -11.33
C ILE A 285 -39.99 36.24 -12.20
N ILE A 286 -41.28 36.37 -12.47
CA ILE A 286 -42.04 35.47 -13.34
C ILE A 286 -42.34 36.20 -14.63
N ILE A 287 -41.92 35.62 -15.75
CA ILE A 287 -42.19 36.13 -17.10
C ILE A 287 -43.17 35.21 -17.83
N GLY A 288 -44.15 35.78 -18.53
CA GLY A 288 -44.96 35.02 -19.49
C GLY A 288 -46.12 34.23 -18.86
N ARG A 289 -46.46 34.48 -17.59
CA ARG A 289 -47.55 33.78 -16.89
C ARG A 289 -48.90 34.04 -17.54
N ARG A 290 -49.18 35.27 -17.95
CA ARG A 290 -50.42 35.63 -18.68
C ARG A 290 -50.39 35.15 -20.12
N SER A 291 -49.24 35.20 -20.80
CA SER A 291 -49.11 34.67 -22.17
C SER A 291 -49.38 33.17 -22.25
N ARG A 292 -48.97 32.39 -21.23
CA ARG A 292 -49.29 30.95 -21.12
C ARG A 292 -50.79 30.68 -20.92
N LYS A 293 -51.46 31.45 -20.06
CA LYS A 293 -52.90 31.27 -19.78
C LYS A 293 -53.81 31.79 -20.90
N ASN A 294 -53.45 32.90 -21.54
CA ASN A 294 -54.33 33.62 -22.46
C ASN A 294 -53.97 33.42 -23.95
N LYS A 295 -52.95 32.59 -24.27
CA LYS A 295 -52.43 32.34 -25.63
C LYS A 295 -52.07 33.60 -26.43
N LYS A 296 -51.89 34.75 -25.76
CA LYS A 296 -51.54 36.03 -26.41
C LYS A 296 -50.02 36.16 -26.43
N LYS A 297 -49.42 36.10 -27.62
CA LYS A 297 -47.98 36.32 -27.81
C LYS A 297 -47.69 37.81 -27.90
N LEU A 298 -46.62 38.24 -27.22
CA LEU A 298 -46.06 39.58 -27.37
C LEU A 298 -45.44 39.72 -28.77
N SER A 299 -45.45 40.93 -29.33
CA SER A 299 -44.73 41.26 -30.56
C SER A 299 -43.22 41.38 -30.32
N ASP A 300 -42.41 41.34 -31.37
CA ASP A 300 -40.94 41.42 -31.26
C ASP A 300 -40.45 42.69 -30.54
N ASN A 301 -41.14 43.82 -30.73
CA ASN A 301 -40.81 45.07 -30.04
C ASN A 301 -41.19 45.02 -28.55
N GLU A 302 -42.31 44.38 -28.21
CA GLU A 302 -42.72 44.17 -26.82
C GLU A 302 -41.81 43.17 -26.10
N LEU A 303 -41.27 42.17 -26.82
CA LEU A 303 -40.27 41.23 -26.27
C LEU A 303 -38.94 41.92 -25.98
N LYS A 304 -38.49 42.85 -26.83
CA LYS A 304 -37.30 43.67 -26.56
C LYS A 304 -37.49 44.56 -25.33
N GLU A 305 -38.67 45.16 -25.19
CA GLU A 305 -38.99 45.98 -24.02
C GLU A 305 -39.13 45.14 -22.75
N GLN A 306 -39.72 43.95 -22.83
CA GLN A 306 -39.76 42.99 -21.74
C GLN A 306 -38.35 42.58 -21.28
N ALA A 307 -37.41 42.37 -22.20
CA ALA A 307 -36.02 42.07 -21.86
C ALA A 307 -35.34 43.24 -21.10
N ARG A 308 -35.54 44.48 -21.56
CA ARG A 308 -35.04 45.69 -20.88
C ARG A 308 -35.61 45.83 -19.47
N LEU A 309 -36.92 45.66 -19.32
CA LEU A 309 -37.61 45.74 -18.02
C LEU A 309 -37.20 44.59 -17.09
N PHE A 310 -36.91 43.41 -17.64
CA PHE A 310 -36.38 42.29 -16.87
C PHE A 310 -35.00 42.58 -16.28
N GLU A 311 -34.09 43.19 -17.04
CA GLU A 311 -32.79 43.64 -16.53
C GLU A 311 -32.95 44.64 -15.38
N ILE A 312 -33.86 45.61 -15.52
CA ILE A 312 -34.18 46.56 -14.45
C ILE A 312 -34.73 45.84 -13.22
N ALA A 313 -35.67 44.91 -13.38
CA ALA A 313 -36.22 44.13 -12.28
C ALA A 313 -35.15 43.29 -11.56
N MET A 314 -34.20 42.71 -12.30
CA MET A 314 -33.06 41.98 -11.75
C MET A 314 -32.13 42.88 -10.93
N ASP A 315 -31.77 44.05 -11.44
CA ASP A 315 -30.93 45.03 -10.74
C ASP A 315 -31.60 45.54 -9.45
N MET A 316 -32.91 45.79 -9.49
CA MET A 316 -33.67 46.21 -8.32
C MET A 316 -33.67 45.13 -7.23
N ILE A 317 -33.91 43.87 -7.59
CA ILE A 317 -33.87 42.76 -6.62
C ILE A 317 -32.47 42.58 -6.05
N ALA A 318 -31.42 42.68 -6.88
CA ALA A 318 -30.03 42.57 -6.44
C ALA A 318 -29.64 43.66 -5.43
N ASN A 319 -30.19 44.87 -5.58
CA ASN A 319 -29.97 46.01 -4.68
C ASN A 319 -31.00 46.12 -3.54
N ASN A 320 -31.93 45.16 -3.42
CA ASN A 320 -33.01 45.15 -2.43
C ASN A 320 -33.95 46.37 -2.52
N GLU A 321 -34.21 46.84 -3.75
CA GLU A 321 -35.09 47.95 -4.08
C GLU A 321 -36.49 47.46 -4.46
N ARG A 322 -37.50 48.32 -4.32
CA ARG A 322 -38.90 48.02 -4.67
C ARG A 322 -39.37 48.89 -5.83
N PRO A 323 -40.06 48.33 -6.84
CA PRO A 323 -40.63 49.12 -7.92
C PRO A 323 -41.68 50.09 -7.37
N ASP A 324 -41.67 51.31 -7.89
CA ASP A 324 -42.75 52.26 -7.65
C ASP A 324 -44.02 51.86 -8.41
N THR A 325 -45.09 52.62 -8.22
CA THR A 325 -46.41 52.30 -8.80
C THR A 325 -46.41 52.38 -10.34
N GLU A 326 -45.57 53.22 -10.94
CA GLU A 326 -45.49 53.38 -12.39
C GLU A 326 -44.73 52.21 -13.01
N LEU A 327 -43.57 51.85 -12.44
CA LEU A 327 -42.75 50.75 -12.91
C LEU A 327 -43.43 49.39 -12.69
N LEU A 328 -44.18 49.23 -11.60
CA LEU A 328 -44.99 48.02 -11.36
C LEU A 328 -46.09 47.86 -12.42
N ALA A 329 -46.73 48.96 -12.83
CA ALA A 329 -47.71 48.94 -13.93
C ALA A 329 -47.05 48.61 -15.28
N GLU A 330 -45.82 49.07 -15.51
CA GLU A 330 -45.03 48.68 -16.70
C GLU A 330 -44.66 47.20 -16.67
N PHE A 331 -44.14 46.68 -15.55
CA PHE A 331 -43.86 45.25 -15.40
C PHE A 331 -45.10 44.40 -15.69
N GLU A 332 -46.24 44.77 -15.12
CA GLU A 332 -47.49 44.06 -15.36
C GLU A 332 -47.93 44.10 -16.84
N LYS A 333 -47.76 45.25 -17.51
CA LYS A 333 -48.09 45.42 -18.93
C LYS A 333 -47.28 44.46 -19.81
N TYR A 334 -46.01 44.24 -19.48
CA TYR A 334 -45.11 43.35 -20.22
C TYR A 334 -45.01 41.95 -19.60
N ASP A 335 -46.00 41.53 -18.80
CA ASP A 335 -46.12 40.19 -18.21
C ASP A 335 -44.90 39.76 -17.36
N ILE A 336 -44.31 40.73 -16.67
CA ILE A 336 -43.30 40.56 -15.63
C ILE A 336 -44.01 40.70 -14.28
N LEU A 337 -43.89 39.70 -13.42
CA LEU A 337 -44.44 39.71 -12.06
C LEU A 337 -43.30 39.48 -11.09
N ILE A 338 -43.23 40.30 -10.04
CA ILE A 338 -42.31 40.08 -8.91
C ILE A 338 -43.14 39.53 -7.76
N GLU A 339 -42.88 38.30 -7.37
CA GLU A 339 -43.52 37.65 -6.22
C GLU A 339 -42.52 37.55 -5.07
N GLU A 340 -42.88 38.05 -3.88
CA GLU A 340 -42.10 37.83 -2.66
C GLU A 340 -42.21 36.35 -2.25
N ILE A 341 -41.06 35.70 -2.07
CA ILE A 341 -40.95 34.34 -1.57
C ILE A 341 -40.60 34.41 -0.09
N PRO A 342 -41.46 33.91 0.81
CA PRO A 342 -41.13 33.87 2.24
C PRO A 342 -39.99 32.88 2.51
N GLN A 343 -39.31 33.07 3.63
CA GLN A 343 -38.36 32.07 4.11
C GLN A 343 -39.11 30.74 4.35
N GLU A 344 -38.58 29.66 3.81
CA GLU A 344 -39.15 28.33 3.94
C GLU A 344 -38.14 27.39 4.59
N GLU A 345 -38.59 26.60 5.56
CA GLU A 345 -37.83 25.51 6.14
C GLU A 345 -38.58 24.20 5.92
N TYR A 346 -37.89 23.20 5.38
CA TYR A 346 -38.47 21.87 5.21
C TYR A 346 -37.43 20.79 5.54
N ILE A 347 -37.94 19.61 5.90
CA ILE A 347 -37.14 18.43 6.19
C ILE A 347 -37.47 17.35 5.16
N ARG A 348 -36.44 16.77 4.56
CA ARG A 348 -36.55 15.65 3.63
C ARG A 348 -35.69 14.49 4.10
N GLU A 349 -36.28 13.30 4.14
CA GLU A 349 -35.53 12.07 4.38
C GLU A 349 -34.74 11.72 3.12
N GLU A 350 -33.42 11.63 3.24
CA GLU A 350 -32.52 11.36 2.13
C GLU A 350 -31.69 10.12 2.36
N ASN A 351 -31.45 9.36 1.31
CA ASN A 351 -30.59 8.18 1.40
C ASN A 351 -29.15 8.59 1.72
N ILE A 352 -28.54 7.97 2.74
CA ILE A 352 -27.19 8.32 3.21
C ILE A 352 -26.15 8.26 2.07
N ASN A 353 -26.24 7.26 1.19
CA ASN A 353 -25.32 7.15 0.05
C ASN A 353 -25.49 8.30 -0.95
N SER A 354 -26.72 8.80 -1.13
CA SER A 354 -26.98 9.98 -1.96
C SER A 354 -26.37 11.22 -1.33
N VAL A 355 -26.50 11.40 -0.02
CA VAL A 355 -25.88 12.52 0.71
C VAL A 355 -24.35 12.52 0.55
N ILE A 356 -23.71 11.37 0.77
CA ILE A 356 -22.25 11.22 0.59
C ILE A 356 -21.86 11.44 -0.88
N GLY A 357 -22.61 10.88 -1.83
CA GLY A 357 -22.39 11.08 -3.26
C GLY A 357 -22.46 12.55 -3.67
N ARG A 358 -23.41 13.30 -3.10
CA ARG A 358 -23.55 14.74 -3.29
C ARG A 358 -22.36 15.50 -2.71
N ALA A 359 -21.98 15.23 -1.46
CA ALA A 359 -20.84 15.87 -0.81
C ALA A 359 -19.49 15.60 -1.53
N THR A 360 -19.33 14.43 -2.14
CA THR A 360 -18.11 14.04 -2.87
C THR A 360 -18.08 14.56 -4.30
N SER A 361 -19.24 14.75 -4.94
CA SER A 361 -19.36 15.27 -6.31
C SER A 361 -19.40 16.81 -6.39
N SER A 362 -19.74 17.51 -5.31
CA SER A 362 -19.69 18.97 -5.20
C SER A 362 -18.25 19.49 -5.15
N LYS A 363 -17.49 19.29 -6.24
CA LYS A 363 -16.05 19.54 -6.34
C LYS A 363 -15.61 20.99 -6.10
N TYR A 364 -16.54 21.93 -6.01
CA TYR A 364 -16.27 23.37 -6.03
C TYR A 364 -16.83 24.16 -4.84
N ASN A 365 -17.66 23.55 -3.99
CA ASN A 365 -18.22 24.24 -2.84
C ASN A 365 -17.14 24.48 -1.78
N GLY A 366 -16.88 25.76 -1.47
CA GLY A 366 -16.02 26.17 -0.34
C GLY A 366 -14.51 25.93 -0.51
N ARG A 367 -13.99 25.67 -1.72
CA ARG A 367 -12.54 25.48 -1.95
C ARG A 367 -11.79 26.80 -2.10
N THR A 368 -10.60 26.88 -1.49
CA THR A 368 -9.71 28.07 -1.51
C THR A 368 -8.65 28.09 -2.61
N LYS A 369 -8.54 27.05 -3.46
CA LYS A 369 -7.52 26.98 -4.53
C LYS A 369 -8.09 27.38 -5.89
N ASN A 370 -7.48 28.39 -6.55
CA ASN A 370 -7.38 28.70 -8.00
C ASN A 370 -8.46 28.17 -8.98
N HIS A 371 -9.68 27.96 -8.53
CA HIS A 371 -10.84 27.81 -9.38
C HIS A 371 -11.55 29.15 -9.25
N GLY A 372 -11.73 29.85 -10.38
CA GLY A 372 -12.54 31.06 -10.38
C GLY A 372 -13.88 30.77 -9.70
N PRO A 373 -14.50 31.75 -9.01
CA PRO A 373 -15.84 31.57 -8.50
C PRO A 373 -16.71 31.04 -9.64
N ILE A 374 -17.39 29.92 -9.42
CA ILE A 374 -18.47 29.53 -10.32
C ILE A 374 -19.52 30.61 -10.13
N LEU A 375 -19.57 31.54 -11.08
CA LEU A 375 -20.68 32.47 -11.19
C LEU A 375 -21.90 31.60 -11.53
N GLU A 376 -22.88 31.54 -10.62
CA GLU A 376 -24.19 30.97 -10.90
C GLU A 376 -24.94 31.89 -11.88
N THR A 377 -24.45 32.00 -13.11
CA THR A 377 -25.13 32.73 -14.17
C THR A 377 -26.00 31.76 -14.96
N GLY A 378 -27.16 31.43 -14.41
CA GLY A 378 -28.24 30.81 -15.17
C GLY A 378 -29.17 29.91 -14.37
N SER A 379 -30.48 30.04 -14.62
CA SER A 379 -31.49 29.06 -14.23
C SER A 379 -31.16 27.68 -14.83
N PRO A 380 -31.46 26.57 -14.14
CA PRO A 380 -31.19 25.24 -14.68
C PRO A 380 -32.02 24.97 -15.94
N ILE A 381 -31.41 24.28 -16.92
CA ILE A 381 -32.11 23.76 -18.09
C ILE A 381 -32.30 22.26 -17.88
N PHE A 382 -33.55 21.81 -17.85
CA PHE A 382 -33.90 20.39 -17.72
C PHE A 382 -34.40 19.86 -19.08
N GLU A 383 -33.86 18.74 -19.53
CA GLU A 383 -34.47 17.95 -20.60
C GLU A 383 -35.59 17.09 -20.00
N VAL A 384 -36.82 17.30 -20.44
CA VAL A 384 -38.01 16.65 -19.87
C VAL A 384 -38.91 16.08 -20.97
N PRO A 385 -39.60 14.94 -20.75
CA PRO A 385 -40.57 14.42 -21.69
C PRO A 385 -41.71 15.42 -21.96
N ASN A 386 -42.31 15.35 -23.16
CA ASN A 386 -43.38 16.27 -23.60
C ASN A 386 -44.62 16.32 -22.68
N ASN A 387 -44.80 15.31 -21.80
CA ASN A 387 -45.94 15.19 -20.87
C ASN A 387 -45.49 15.04 -19.41
N ILE A 388 -44.51 15.84 -18.98
CA ILE A 388 -44.09 15.90 -17.57
C ILE A 388 -45.13 16.64 -16.72
N SER A 389 -45.32 16.24 -15.47
CA SER A 389 -46.21 16.95 -14.54
C SER A 389 -45.49 18.12 -13.87
N ASP A 390 -46.23 19.17 -13.54
CA ASP A 390 -45.72 20.35 -12.80
C ASP A 390 -45.02 19.91 -11.49
N LYS A 391 -45.56 18.89 -10.81
CA LYS A 391 -44.95 18.33 -9.59
C LYS A 391 -43.53 17.79 -9.80
N ILE A 392 -43.26 17.17 -10.96
CA ILE A 392 -41.91 16.66 -11.24
C ILE A 392 -40.98 17.82 -11.58
N ILE A 393 -41.47 18.84 -12.29
CA ILE A 393 -40.71 20.07 -12.54
C ILE A 393 -40.33 20.73 -11.21
N ASP A 394 -41.28 20.87 -10.28
CA ASP A 394 -41.03 21.47 -8.95
C ASP A 394 -40.02 20.67 -8.12
N ASP A 395 -40.04 19.32 -8.17
CA ASP A 395 -39.02 18.48 -7.52
C ASP A 395 -37.64 18.66 -8.18
N LEU A 396 -37.57 18.82 -9.51
CA LEU A 396 -36.30 19.07 -10.22
C LEU A 396 -35.68 20.40 -9.81
N PHE A 397 -36.47 21.48 -9.76
CA PHE A 397 -36.00 22.77 -9.27
C PHE A 397 -35.61 22.72 -7.79
N THR A 398 -36.34 21.94 -7.00
CA THR A 398 -36.01 21.73 -5.59
C THR A 398 -34.68 21.02 -5.40
N ARG A 399 -34.43 19.94 -6.15
CA ARG A 399 -33.14 19.22 -6.12
C ARG A 399 -32.01 20.08 -6.63
N TRP A 400 -32.22 20.83 -7.72
CA TRP A 400 -31.21 21.77 -8.21
C TRP A 400 -30.81 22.77 -7.14
N TYR A 401 -31.79 23.40 -6.47
CA TYR A 401 -31.52 24.32 -5.37
C TYR A 401 -30.72 23.65 -4.25
N GLU A 402 -31.12 22.43 -3.87
CA GLU A 402 -30.44 21.65 -2.84
C GLU A 402 -28.98 21.32 -3.20
N ASP A 403 -28.70 21.03 -4.48
CA ASP A 403 -27.36 20.67 -4.94
C ASP A 403 -26.46 21.89 -5.14
N THR A 404 -27.02 23.09 -5.31
CA THR A 404 -26.24 24.34 -5.44
C THR A 404 -26.08 25.07 -4.12
N HIS A 405 -27.05 24.96 -3.20
CA HIS A 405 -27.08 25.69 -1.93
C HIS A 405 -26.79 24.81 -0.72
N PHE A 406 -25.69 24.04 -0.75
CA PHE A 406 -25.28 23.17 0.36
C PHE A 406 -25.14 23.91 1.71
N ASN A 407 -24.73 25.18 1.70
CA ASN A 407 -24.59 25.99 2.91
C ASN A 407 -25.93 26.24 3.65
N ASN A 408 -27.05 26.01 2.97
CA ASN A 408 -28.38 26.17 3.51
C ASN A 408 -28.97 24.86 4.07
N GLN A 409 -28.17 23.79 4.09
CA GLN A 409 -28.57 22.47 4.55
C GLN A 409 -27.87 22.08 5.84
N THR A 410 -28.61 21.40 6.71
CA THR A 410 -28.06 20.79 7.92
C THR A 410 -28.66 19.40 8.12
N ILE A 411 -27.89 18.50 8.74
CA ILE A 411 -28.40 17.20 9.19
C ILE A 411 -28.64 17.32 10.70
N PRO A 412 -29.90 17.43 11.16
CA PRO A 412 -30.19 17.54 12.58
C PRO A 412 -29.59 16.35 13.33
N GLY A 413 -28.85 16.61 14.42
CA GLY A 413 -28.24 15.54 15.21
C GLY A 413 -27.16 14.73 14.49
N TYR A 414 -26.47 15.29 13.49
CA TYR A 414 -25.38 14.65 12.73
C TYR A 414 -24.37 13.88 13.61
N PHE A 415 -23.92 14.49 14.71
CA PHE A 415 -22.97 13.87 15.65
C PHE A 415 -23.61 13.07 16.79
N THR A 416 -24.94 12.95 16.82
CA THR A 416 -25.68 12.26 17.91
C THR A 416 -26.57 11.17 17.35
N ASN A 417 -27.84 11.47 17.09
CA ASN A 417 -28.84 10.47 16.69
C ASN A 417 -28.70 10.01 15.24
N ASN A 418 -27.95 10.75 14.41
CA ASN A 418 -27.71 10.45 13.00
C ASN A 418 -26.23 10.13 12.70
N SER A 419 -25.47 9.69 13.71
CA SER A 419 -24.03 9.37 13.60
C SER A 419 -23.71 8.22 12.65
N GLN A 420 -24.71 7.43 12.23
CA GLN A 420 -24.55 6.34 11.26
C GLN A 420 -24.04 6.81 9.90
N ILE A 421 -24.25 8.08 9.54
CA ILE A 421 -23.61 8.70 8.37
C ILE A 421 -22.08 8.61 8.44
N GLY A 422 -21.50 8.63 9.64
CA GLY A 422 -20.07 8.44 9.88
C GLY A 422 -19.61 7.02 9.54
N ASN A 423 -20.40 5.99 9.87
CA ASN A 423 -20.06 4.61 9.52
C ASN A 423 -20.10 4.41 8.00
N THR A 424 -21.17 4.87 7.32
CA THR A 424 -21.25 4.78 5.85
C THR A 424 -20.17 5.63 5.16
N LEU A 425 -19.81 6.79 5.72
CA LEU A 425 -18.66 7.56 5.25
C LEU A 425 -17.36 6.77 5.43
N GLN A 426 -17.18 6.08 6.55
CA GLN A 426 -16.00 5.25 6.79
C GLN A 426 -15.93 4.04 5.84
N GLU A 427 -17.06 3.39 5.50
CA GLU A 427 -17.11 2.37 4.44
C GLU A 427 -16.68 2.94 3.09
N TYR A 428 -17.18 4.14 2.75
CA TYR A 428 -16.79 4.84 1.53
C TYR A 428 -15.29 5.22 1.54
N LEU A 429 -14.76 5.66 2.68
CA LEU A 429 -13.34 5.96 2.86
C LEU A 429 -12.50 4.69 2.72
N ASN A 430 -12.86 3.59 3.37
CA ASN A 430 -12.17 2.30 3.27
C ASN A 430 -12.00 1.89 1.81
N ASN A 431 -13.09 1.91 1.04
CA ASN A 431 -13.06 1.56 -0.39
C ASN A 431 -12.12 2.48 -1.19
N ASN A 432 -12.16 3.80 -0.95
CA ASN A 432 -11.25 4.72 -1.63
C ASN A 432 -9.79 4.51 -1.23
N ILE A 433 -9.52 4.23 0.04
CA ILE A 433 -8.17 3.98 0.53
C ILE A 433 -7.62 2.70 -0.07
N GLN A 434 -8.43 1.63 -0.18
CA GLN A 434 -8.04 0.41 -0.87
C GLN A 434 -7.67 0.68 -2.34
N ILE A 435 -8.50 1.44 -3.08
CA ILE A 435 -8.20 1.86 -4.45
C ILE A 435 -6.89 2.66 -4.53
N ILE A 436 -6.65 3.56 -3.58
CA ILE A 436 -5.40 4.33 -3.50
C ILE A 436 -4.22 3.38 -3.27
N ILE A 437 -4.33 2.43 -2.34
CA ILE A 437 -3.27 1.45 -2.05
C ILE A 437 -2.97 0.60 -3.28
N GLU A 438 -3.98 0.09 -3.98
CA GLU A 438 -3.81 -0.66 -5.22
C GLU A 438 -3.08 0.17 -6.29
N SER A 439 -3.43 1.45 -6.42
CA SER A 439 -2.74 2.38 -7.33
C SER A 439 -1.28 2.60 -6.92
N ILE A 440 -1.00 2.72 -5.62
CA ILE A 440 0.35 2.81 -5.05
C ILE A 440 1.14 1.54 -5.36
N ILE A 441 0.56 0.35 -5.14
CA ILE A 441 1.17 -0.95 -5.43
C ILE A 441 1.54 -1.03 -6.92
N HIS A 442 0.58 -0.75 -7.80
CA HIS A 442 0.81 -0.79 -9.24
C HIS A 442 1.94 0.16 -9.66
N THR A 443 1.92 1.39 -9.13
CA THR A 443 2.95 2.40 -9.42
C THR A 443 4.32 1.95 -8.92
N GLN A 444 4.41 1.47 -7.67
CA GLN A 444 5.68 1.04 -7.09
C GLN A 444 6.24 -0.18 -7.82
N ASN A 445 5.43 -1.21 -8.06
CA ASN A 445 5.86 -2.42 -8.77
C ASN A 445 6.41 -2.09 -10.16
N ASN A 446 5.73 -1.23 -10.93
CA ASN A 446 6.23 -0.79 -12.23
C ASN A 446 7.54 0.00 -12.13
N LEU A 447 7.70 0.84 -11.11
CA LEU A 447 8.94 1.59 -10.90
C LEU A 447 10.11 0.68 -10.51
N LEU A 448 9.85 -0.35 -9.69
CA LEU A 448 10.83 -1.35 -9.28
C LEU A 448 11.35 -2.18 -10.47
N LEU A 449 10.54 -2.39 -11.52
CA LEU A 449 10.96 -3.08 -12.74
C LEU A 449 12.04 -2.31 -13.54
N PHE A 450 12.17 -1.00 -13.34
CA PHE A 450 13.21 -0.20 -14.00
C PHE A 450 14.56 -0.25 -13.28
N LEU A 451 14.61 -0.79 -12.06
CA LEU A 451 15.85 -0.89 -11.29
C LEU A 451 16.71 -2.03 -11.84
N LYS A 452 17.96 -1.74 -12.16
CA LYS A 452 18.97 -2.73 -12.53
C LYS A 452 19.76 -3.17 -11.30
N GLU A 453 20.43 -4.31 -11.42
CA GLU A 453 21.35 -4.80 -10.39
C GLU A 453 22.39 -3.74 -9.97
N GLU A 454 22.95 -3.03 -10.95
CA GLU A 454 23.91 -1.94 -10.70
C GLU A 454 23.33 -0.81 -9.83
N ASP A 455 22.06 -0.45 -10.04
CA ASP A 455 21.37 0.59 -9.26
C ASP A 455 21.19 0.14 -7.80
N LEU A 456 20.87 -1.14 -7.60
CA LEU A 456 20.65 -1.75 -6.29
C LEU A 456 21.95 -1.92 -5.51
N LEU A 457 23.03 -2.32 -6.18
CA LEU A 457 24.37 -2.40 -5.58
C LEU A 457 24.91 -1.02 -5.20
N ALA A 458 24.65 0.00 -6.02
CA ALA A 458 25.01 1.38 -5.73
C ALA A 458 24.23 1.97 -4.54
N PHE A 459 23.03 1.44 -4.25
CA PHE A 459 22.18 1.91 -3.17
C PHE A 459 22.85 1.79 -1.78
N ALA A 460 23.62 0.73 -1.57
CA ALA A 460 24.29 0.42 -0.30
C ALA A 460 25.51 1.31 -0.03
N LYS A 461 26.17 1.80 -1.09
CA LYS A 461 27.34 2.70 -1.05
C LYS A 461 26.96 4.07 -0.51
#